data_AF-A0A973A8G7-F1
#
_entry.id   AF-A0A973A8G7-F1
#
_cell.length_a   1.000
_cell.length_b   1.000
_cell.length_c   1.000
_cell.angle_alpha   90.00
_cell.angle_beta   90.00
_cell.angle_gamma   90.00
#
_symmetry.space_group_name_H-M   'P 1'
#
loop_
_entity.id
_entity.type
_entity.pdbx_description
1 polymer ?
#
loop_
_entity_poly.entity_id
_entity_poly.type
_entity_poly.pdbx_seq_one_letter_code
_entity_poly.pdbx_strand_id
1 'polypeptide(L)'
;MPMILPGRIITAVVLFAALVLPNVAQAHRFAPSLLKMVETAQHTYNVVWKTPTEATSNTPLRPIWPATCLITSESAAVREDTGTIATWTLGCDQLGDSGLVGHYLGVSGLAENQTAAMIMLTLRDGRHYQSVVNAEKTRFLVPAIPSQTKVMTEYP
;
A
#
# COMPACT_ATOMS: atom_id res chain seq x y z
N MET A 1 -64.43 -2.55 -15.00
CA MET A 1 -64.05 -2.02 -13.67
C MET A 1 -62.65 -1.41 -13.77
N PRO A 2 -62.48 -0.08 -13.77
CA PRO A 2 -61.18 0.54 -13.60
C PRO A 2 -61.01 1.08 -12.17
N MET A 3 -59.96 0.64 -11.48
CA MET A 3 -59.53 1.17 -10.19
C MET A 3 -58.63 2.39 -10.47
N ILE A 4 -59.17 3.61 -10.31
CA ILE A 4 -58.38 4.85 -10.47
C ILE A 4 -57.61 5.08 -9.16
N LEU A 5 -56.30 4.85 -9.18
CA LEU A 5 -55.43 5.08 -8.03
C LEU A 5 -55.33 6.60 -7.76
N PRO A 6 -55.61 7.11 -6.54
CA PRO A 6 -55.60 8.54 -6.26
C PRO A 6 -54.19 9.11 -6.45
N GLY A 7 -54.08 10.26 -7.11
CA GLY A 7 -52.80 10.85 -7.54
C GLY A 7 -51.75 11.01 -6.43
N ARG A 8 -52.18 11.15 -5.16
CA ARG A 8 -51.29 11.21 -3.99
C ARG A 8 -50.51 9.90 -3.75
N ILE A 9 -51.12 8.75 -4.03
CA ILE A 9 -50.46 7.44 -3.93
C ILE A 9 -49.44 7.29 -5.06
N ILE A 10 -49.75 7.77 -6.27
CA ILE A 10 -48.82 7.78 -7.39
C ILE A 10 -47.61 8.65 -7.06
N THR A 11 -47.82 9.86 -6.52
CA THR A 11 -46.72 10.74 -6.09
C THR A 11 -45.86 10.10 -5.00
N ALA A 12 -46.48 9.44 -4.00
CA ALA A 12 -45.75 8.78 -2.93
C ALA A 12 -44.93 7.57 -3.44
N VAL A 13 -45.49 6.78 -4.35
CA VAL A 13 -44.79 5.64 -4.97
C VAL A 13 -43.61 6.11 -5.83
N VAL A 14 -43.78 7.19 -6.60
CA VAL A 14 -42.70 7.77 -7.40
C VAL A 14 -41.59 8.35 -6.52
N LEU A 15 -41.96 9.06 -5.45
CA LEU A 15 -40.98 9.61 -4.50
C LEU A 15 -40.21 8.50 -3.78
N PHE A 16 -40.91 7.45 -3.36
CA PHE A 16 -40.31 6.27 -2.72
C PHE A 16 -39.37 5.56 -3.70
N ALA A 17 -39.79 5.33 -4.95
CA ALA A 17 -38.96 4.70 -5.98
C ALA A 17 -37.69 5.49 -6.30
N ALA A 18 -37.74 6.83 -6.26
CA ALA A 18 -36.55 7.68 -6.43
C ALA A 18 -35.56 7.58 -5.27
N LEU A 19 -36.03 7.28 -4.04
CA LEU A 19 -35.19 7.08 -2.85
C LEU A 19 -34.52 5.71 -2.81
N VAL A 20 -35.03 4.69 -3.54
CA VAL A 20 -34.44 3.34 -3.59
C VAL A 20 -33.47 3.16 -4.76
N LEU A 21 -33.17 4.21 -5.54
CA LEU A 21 -32.14 4.12 -6.57
C LEU A 21 -30.80 3.82 -5.88
N PRO A 22 -30.18 2.65 -6.13
CA PRO A 22 -28.89 2.33 -5.53
C PRO A 22 -27.89 3.34 -6.07
N ASN A 23 -27.41 4.21 -5.19
CA ASN A 23 -26.31 5.08 -5.52
C ASN A 23 -25.11 4.15 -5.76
N VAL A 24 -24.69 4.00 -7.02
CA VAL A 24 -23.54 3.17 -7.38
C VAL A 24 -22.31 3.92 -6.88
N ALA A 25 -22.03 3.77 -5.59
CA ALA A 25 -20.81 4.26 -4.98
C ALA A 25 -19.66 3.51 -5.66
N GLN A 26 -18.98 4.20 -6.59
CA GLN A 26 -17.66 3.79 -7.05
C GLN A 26 -16.74 3.93 -5.83
N ALA A 27 -16.68 2.89 -5.01
CA ALA A 27 -15.59 2.73 -4.07
C ALA A 27 -14.34 2.58 -4.95
N HIS A 28 -13.65 3.68 -5.24
CA HIS A 28 -12.36 3.65 -5.92
C HIS A 28 -11.51 2.64 -5.16
N ARG A 29 -11.16 1.54 -5.85
CA ARG A 29 -10.54 0.38 -5.23
C ARG A 29 -9.15 0.78 -4.77
N PHE A 30 -9.04 1.17 -3.50
CA PHE A 30 -7.80 1.56 -2.86
C PHE A 30 -7.01 0.29 -2.52
N ALA A 31 -6.24 -0.21 -3.49
CA ALA A 31 -5.34 -1.35 -3.31
C ALA A 31 -3.88 -0.84 -3.26
N PRO A 32 -3.42 -0.28 -2.12
CA PRO A 32 -2.05 0.21 -2.02
C PRO A 32 -1.06 -0.95 -2.16
N SER A 33 0.10 -0.67 -2.74
CA SER A 33 1.19 -1.63 -2.76
C SER A 33 1.79 -1.82 -1.36
N LEU A 34 2.47 -2.93 -1.12
CA LEU A 34 3.11 -3.23 0.17
C LEU A 34 4.59 -3.54 -0.03
N LEU A 35 5.44 -2.74 0.60
CA LEU A 35 6.86 -3.03 0.80
C LEU A 35 7.09 -3.45 2.25
N LYS A 36 7.27 -4.75 2.48
CA LYS A 36 7.58 -5.32 3.79
C LYS A 36 9.02 -5.78 3.83
N MET A 37 9.75 -5.39 4.88
CA MET A 37 11.13 -5.78 5.13
C MET A 37 11.24 -6.34 6.54
N VAL A 38 11.87 -7.49 6.70
CA VAL A 38 12.12 -8.13 8.00
C VAL A 38 13.58 -8.48 8.11
N GLU A 39 14.27 -7.95 9.10
CA GLU A 39 15.64 -8.32 9.40
C GLU A 39 15.66 -9.73 10.03
N THR A 40 16.29 -10.68 9.35
CA THR A 40 16.31 -12.11 9.74
C THR A 40 17.65 -12.54 10.34
N ALA A 41 18.74 -11.92 9.90
CA ALA A 41 20.07 -12.00 10.50
C ALA A 41 20.68 -10.59 10.50
N GLN A 42 21.83 -10.41 11.15
CA GLN A 42 22.47 -9.09 11.22
C GLN A 42 22.65 -8.52 9.80
N HIS A 43 22.09 -7.32 9.56
CA HIS A 43 22.10 -6.64 8.25
C HIS A 43 21.50 -7.44 7.09
N THR A 44 20.79 -8.53 7.36
CA THR A 44 20.16 -9.38 6.35
C THR A 44 18.66 -9.20 6.42
N TYR A 45 18.05 -8.76 5.33
CA TYR A 45 16.63 -8.43 5.28
C TYR A 45 15.90 -9.27 4.25
N ASN A 46 14.85 -9.96 4.68
CA ASN A 46 13.86 -10.54 3.77
C ASN A 46 12.87 -9.45 3.37
N VAL A 47 12.70 -9.28 2.06
CA VAL A 47 11.84 -8.27 1.46
C VAL A 47 10.70 -8.94 0.75
N VAL A 48 9.49 -8.47 0.99
CA VAL A 48 8.27 -8.86 0.27
C VAL A 48 7.69 -7.60 -0.35
N TRP A 49 7.47 -7.65 -1.66
CA TRP A 49 6.86 -6.59 -2.43
C TRP A 49 5.58 -7.10 -3.07
N LYS A 50 4.45 -6.50 -2.68
CA LYS A 50 3.15 -6.81 -3.28
C LYS A 50 2.65 -5.61 -4.05
N THR A 51 2.27 -5.81 -5.31
CA THR A 51 1.60 -4.79 -6.15
C THR A 51 0.30 -5.33 -6.71
N PRO A 52 -0.71 -4.49 -6.99
CA PRO A 52 -1.85 -4.90 -7.79
C PRO A 52 -1.41 -5.47 -9.15
N THR A 53 -2.13 -6.47 -9.67
CA THR A 53 -1.86 -7.04 -11.00
C THR A 53 -2.28 -6.08 -12.11
N GLU A 54 -3.34 -5.29 -11.87
CA GLU A 54 -3.81 -4.28 -12.80
C GLU A 54 -2.92 -3.04 -12.70
N ALA A 55 -2.10 -2.81 -13.72
CA ALA A 55 -1.32 -1.60 -13.84
C ALA A 55 -2.21 -0.45 -14.31
N THR A 56 -2.14 0.70 -13.63
CA THR A 56 -2.80 1.94 -14.05
C THR A 56 -1.94 2.76 -15.00
N SER A 57 -0.65 2.42 -15.12
CA SER A 57 0.35 3.09 -15.94
C SER A 57 1.41 2.13 -16.49
N ASN A 58 2.12 2.56 -17.53
CA ASN A 58 3.29 1.85 -18.05
C ASN A 58 4.56 2.05 -17.20
N THR A 59 4.55 2.99 -16.26
CA THR A 59 5.67 3.20 -15.33
C THR A 59 5.60 2.15 -14.21
N PRO A 60 6.60 1.27 -14.05
CA PRO A 60 6.55 0.22 -13.04
C PRO A 60 6.73 0.78 -11.63
N LEU A 61 5.96 0.27 -10.68
CA LEU A 61 6.20 0.48 -9.25
C LEU A 61 7.42 -0.34 -8.82
N ARG A 62 8.42 0.32 -8.20
CA ARG A 62 9.63 -0.36 -7.72
C ARG A 62 9.98 0.06 -6.30
N PRO A 63 10.36 -0.88 -5.42
CA PRO A 63 10.86 -0.54 -4.10
C PRO A 63 12.21 0.17 -4.19
N ILE A 64 12.46 1.04 -3.21
CA ILE A 64 13.69 1.82 -3.04
C ILE A 64 14.25 1.51 -1.65
N TRP A 65 15.54 1.18 -1.60
CA TRP A 65 16.34 1.00 -0.39
C TRP A 65 17.75 1.55 -0.65
N PRO A 66 18.64 1.62 0.36
CA PRO A 66 20.00 2.10 0.17
C PRO A 66 20.76 1.32 -0.92
N ALA A 67 21.48 2.02 -1.81
CA ALA A 67 22.20 1.39 -2.92
C ALA A 67 23.28 0.39 -2.46
N THR A 68 23.74 0.51 -1.22
CA THR A 68 24.70 -0.40 -0.58
C THR A 68 24.07 -1.69 -0.07
N CYS A 69 22.74 -1.79 -0.03
CA CYS A 69 22.02 -3.04 0.20
C CYS A 69 21.90 -3.83 -1.10
N LEU A 70 22.62 -4.95 -1.19
CA LEU A 70 22.68 -5.78 -2.38
C LEU A 70 21.70 -6.94 -2.29
N ILE A 71 21.06 -7.28 -3.41
CA ILE A 71 20.23 -8.48 -3.50
C ILE A 71 21.15 -9.70 -3.47
N THR A 72 20.98 -10.56 -2.47
CA THR A 72 21.72 -11.82 -2.32
C THR A 72 20.91 -13.03 -2.76
N SER A 73 19.58 -12.90 -2.80
CA SER A 73 18.66 -13.91 -3.30
C SER A 73 17.37 -13.25 -3.82
N GLU A 74 16.75 -13.85 -4.83
CA GLU A 74 15.47 -13.41 -5.40
C GLU A 74 14.61 -14.63 -5.74
N SER A 75 13.31 -14.52 -5.50
CA SER A 75 12.31 -15.49 -5.96
C SER A 75 11.57 -14.97 -7.17
N ALA A 76 11.17 -15.87 -8.08
CA ALA A 76 10.31 -15.51 -9.19
C ALA A 76 9.01 -14.86 -8.68
N ALA A 77 8.56 -13.80 -9.36
CA ALA A 77 7.32 -13.13 -8.99
C ALA A 77 6.13 -14.08 -9.18
N VAL A 78 5.28 -14.20 -8.15
CA VAL A 78 4.10 -15.09 -8.15
C VAL A 78 2.83 -14.25 -8.10
N ARG A 79 1.81 -14.65 -8.87
CA ARG A 79 0.49 -14.03 -8.80
C ARG A 79 -0.30 -14.60 -7.63
N GLU A 80 -0.73 -13.76 -6.70
CA GLU A 80 -1.55 -14.12 -5.54
C GLU A 80 -2.84 -13.30 -5.60
N ASP A 81 -3.95 -13.98 -5.94
CA ASP A 81 -5.28 -13.37 -6.11
C ASP A 81 -5.28 -12.20 -7.11
N THR A 82 -5.39 -10.97 -6.61
CA THR A 82 -5.42 -9.73 -7.39
C THR A 82 -4.07 -9.02 -7.42
N GLY A 83 -3.05 -9.55 -6.73
CA GLY A 83 -1.71 -8.99 -6.65
C GLY A 83 -0.61 -9.84 -7.27
N THR A 84 0.55 -9.23 -7.48
CA THR A 84 1.82 -9.89 -7.78
C THR A 84 2.76 -9.71 -6.60
N ILE A 85 3.46 -10.78 -6.22
CA ILE A 85 4.38 -10.82 -5.09
C ILE A 85 5.77 -11.13 -5.60
N ALA A 86 6.73 -10.28 -5.27
CA ALA A 86 8.16 -10.53 -5.43
C ALA A 86 8.84 -10.59 -4.06
N THR A 87 9.84 -11.45 -3.93
CA THR A 87 10.56 -11.64 -2.68
C THR A 87 12.07 -11.58 -2.94
N TRP A 88 12.79 -10.84 -2.10
CA TRP A 88 14.25 -10.77 -2.13
C TRP A 88 14.84 -11.02 -0.75
N THR A 89 16.11 -11.38 -0.71
CA THR A 89 16.97 -11.22 0.45
C THR A 89 18.00 -10.14 0.14
N LEU A 90 18.16 -9.18 1.03
CA LEU A 90 19.17 -8.13 0.94
C LEU A 90 20.26 -8.33 1.98
N GLY A 91 21.52 -8.12 1.58
CA GLY A 91 22.66 -7.92 2.47
C GLY A 91 23.04 -6.45 2.54
N CYS A 92 23.03 -5.87 3.73
CA CYS A 92 23.22 -4.44 3.98
C CYS A 92 24.42 -4.14 4.89
N ASP A 93 25.45 -4.97 4.88
CA ASP A 93 26.59 -4.91 5.82
C ASP A 93 27.34 -3.56 5.80
N GLN A 94 27.25 -2.85 4.68
CA GLN A 94 27.89 -1.55 4.47
C GLN A 94 27.19 -0.38 5.19
N LEU A 95 26.03 -0.60 5.81
CA LEU A 95 25.31 0.44 6.56
C LEU A 95 25.80 0.62 8.01
N GLY A 96 26.68 -0.28 8.47
CA GLY A 96 27.12 -0.31 9.87
C GLY A 96 26.03 -0.75 10.85
N ASP A 97 26.32 -0.68 12.14
CA ASP A 97 25.52 -1.30 13.20
C ASP A 97 24.06 -0.81 13.31
N SER A 98 23.78 0.38 12.79
CA SER A 98 22.42 0.93 12.76
C SER A 98 21.55 0.32 11.65
N GLY A 99 22.15 -0.41 10.70
CA GLY A 99 21.45 -1.03 9.59
C GLY A 99 20.61 0.00 8.82
N LEU A 100 19.33 -0.31 8.60
CA LEU A 100 18.42 0.59 7.89
C LEU A 100 17.99 1.85 8.68
N VAL A 101 18.31 1.96 9.97
CA VAL A 101 17.99 3.15 10.77
C VAL A 101 18.80 4.35 10.27
N GLY A 102 18.14 5.49 10.06
CA GLY A 102 18.74 6.69 9.48
C GLY A 102 18.78 6.69 7.95
N HIS A 103 18.30 5.62 7.30
CA HIS A 103 18.23 5.51 5.86
C HIS A 103 16.80 5.61 5.32
N TYR A 104 16.68 5.91 4.04
CA TYR A 104 15.39 5.99 3.35
C TYR A 104 14.98 4.65 2.76
N LEU A 105 13.72 4.30 2.98
CA LEU A 105 12.97 3.30 2.22
C LEU A 105 11.91 4.01 1.37
N GLY A 106 11.51 3.45 0.23
CA GLY A 106 10.56 4.14 -0.63
C GLY A 106 10.02 3.30 -1.76
N VAL A 107 9.23 3.94 -2.63
CA VAL A 107 8.70 3.35 -3.85
C VAL A 107 8.73 4.39 -4.97
N SER A 108 9.25 4.03 -6.14
CA SER A 108 9.16 4.85 -7.36
C SER A 108 7.89 4.52 -8.16
N GLY A 109 7.46 5.46 -9.02
CA GLY A 109 6.32 5.24 -9.92
C GLY A 109 4.95 5.55 -9.29
N LEU A 110 4.91 6.02 -8.04
CA LEU A 110 3.66 6.25 -7.29
C LEU A 110 2.77 7.33 -7.93
N ALA A 111 3.38 8.40 -8.46
CA ALA A 111 2.66 9.51 -9.08
C ALA A 111 1.99 9.07 -10.39
N GLU A 112 2.73 8.35 -11.24
CA GLU A 112 2.27 7.85 -12.53
C GLU A 112 1.16 6.81 -12.38
N ASN A 113 1.20 6.02 -11.31
CA ASN A 113 0.18 5.02 -11.01
C ASN A 113 -0.98 5.57 -10.17
N GLN A 114 -0.95 6.85 -9.78
CA GLN A 114 -1.95 7.51 -8.90
C GLN A 114 -2.25 6.67 -7.65
N THR A 115 -1.20 6.13 -7.03
CA THR A 115 -1.33 5.15 -5.96
C THR A 115 -0.42 5.46 -4.78
N ALA A 116 -0.62 4.73 -3.69
CA ALA A 116 0.19 4.76 -2.49
C ALA A 116 0.81 3.38 -2.23
N ALA A 117 1.81 3.35 -1.35
CA ALA A 117 2.35 2.11 -0.82
C ALA A 117 2.53 2.19 0.70
N MET A 118 2.28 1.07 1.37
CA MET A 118 2.61 0.88 2.77
C MET A 118 4.02 0.29 2.87
N ILE A 119 4.87 0.93 3.67
CA ILE A 119 6.19 0.43 4.05
C ILE A 119 6.09 -0.14 5.45
N MET A 120 6.53 -1.38 5.64
CA MET A 120 6.66 -2.03 6.94
C MET A 120 8.09 -2.53 7.11
N LEU A 121 8.74 -2.18 8.22
CA LEU A 121 10.06 -2.68 8.59
C LEU A 121 10.02 -3.28 9.98
N THR A 122 10.51 -4.50 10.12
CA THR A 122 10.75 -5.16 11.40
C THR A 122 12.24 -5.43 11.56
N LEU A 123 12.83 -4.93 12.64
CA LEU A 123 14.23 -5.17 12.99
C LEU A 123 14.36 -6.33 13.97
N ARG A 124 15.57 -6.91 14.07
CA ARG A 124 15.84 -8.03 14.98
C ARG A 124 15.72 -7.67 16.45
N ASP A 125 15.92 -6.39 16.79
CA ASP A 125 15.79 -5.85 18.14
C ASP A 125 14.32 -5.65 18.58
N GLY A 126 13.35 -6.02 17.74
CA GLY A 126 11.92 -5.90 18.01
C GLY A 126 11.33 -4.53 17.67
N ARG A 127 12.11 -3.58 17.13
CA ARG A 127 11.55 -2.33 16.62
C ARG A 127 10.76 -2.58 15.33
N HIS A 128 9.61 -1.92 15.24
CA HIS A 128 8.73 -1.96 14.09
C HIS A 128 8.46 -0.54 13.59
N TYR A 129 8.47 -0.39 12.27
CA TYR A 129 8.17 0.87 11.59
C TYR A 129 7.09 0.64 10.55
N GLN A 130 6.15 1.58 10.47
CA GLN A 130 5.11 1.60 9.46
C GLN A 130 4.96 3.02 8.93
N SER A 131 4.88 3.15 7.61
CA SER A 131 4.63 4.44 6.96
C SER A 131 3.87 4.25 5.66
N VAL A 132 3.09 5.25 5.27
CA VAL A 132 2.48 5.32 3.94
C VAL A 132 3.30 6.32 3.12
N VAL A 133 3.65 5.92 1.90
CA VAL A 133 4.28 6.76 0.88
C VAL A 133 3.32 6.91 -0.30
N ASN A 134 3.33 8.09 -0.92
CA ASN A 134 2.47 8.45 -2.06
C ASN A 134 3.24 9.34 -3.04
N ALA A 135 2.54 9.94 -4.01
CA ALA A 135 3.15 10.84 -4.99
C ALA A 135 3.90 12.04 -4.39
N GLU A 136 3.40 12.59 -3.27
CA GLU A 136 4.00 13.76 -2.61
C GLU A 136 5.20 13.36 -1.73
N LYS A 137 5.10 12.20 -1.07
CA LYS A 137 6.14 11.65 -0.20
C LYS A 137 6.44 10.22 -0.61
N THR A 138 7.36 10.05 -1.55
CA THR A 138 7.73 8.73 -2.10
C THR A 138 8.70 7.94 -1.23
N ARG A 139 9.24 8.55 -0.17
CA ARG A 139 10.24 7.97 0.72
C ARG A 139 9.94 8.20 2.20
N PHE A 140 10.31 7.23 3.00
CA PHE A 140 10.23 7.20 4.45
C PHE A 140 11.65 7.10 5.04
N LEU A 141 12.05 8.10 5.83
CA LEU A 141 13.26 8.02 6.65
C LEU A 141 12.98 7.13 7.86
N VAL A 142 13.75 6.06 8.06
CA VAL A 142 13.64 5.20 9.24
C VAL A 142 14.20 5.94 10.46
N PRO A 143 13.37 6.35 11.43
CA PRO A 143 13.85 7.10 12.60
C PRO A 143 14.58 6.18 13.58
N ALA A 144 15.46 6.75 14.42
CA ALA A 144 16.14 5.99 15.48
C ALA A 144 15.18 5.43 16.53
N ILE A 145 14.11 6.18 16.82
CA ILE A 145 13.08 5.80 17.78
C ILE A 145 11.77 5.60 17.00
N PRO A 146 11.15 4.42 17.03
CA PRO A 146 9.87 4.20 16.39
C PRO A 146 8.81 5.07 17.07
N SER A 147 8.05 5.85 16.30
CA SER A 147 6.90 6.57 16.82
C SER A 147 5.79 5.57 17.12
N GLN A 148 5.40 5.40 18.38
CA GLN A 148 4.33 4.47 18.77
C GLN A 148 2.91 4.90 18.37
N THR A 149 2.74 5.97 17.59
CA THR A 149 1.40 6.49 17.30
C THR A 149 1.38 7.26 15.97
N LYS A 150 1.04 6.56 14.89
CA LYS A 150 0.44 7.20 13.70
C LYS A 150 -0.51 6.25 12.98
N VAL A 151 -1.36 5.57 13.74
CA VAL A 151 -2.59 4.96 13.21
C VAL A 151 -3.73 5.84 13.68
N MET A 152 -3.88 7.02 13.09
CA MET A 152 -5.13 7.75 13.23
C MET A 152 -5.32 8.65 12.00
N THR A 153 -6.27 8.20 11.18
CA THR A 153 -7.08 8.94 10.20
C THR A 153 -6.33 9.72 9.12
N GLU A 154 -6.18 9.09 7.97
CA GLU A 154 -6.27 9.82 6.69
C GLU A 154 -6.89 8.89 5.64
N TYR A 155 -8.23 8.84 5.66
CA TYR A 155 -9.07 8.46 4.54
C TYR A 155 -10.00 9.66 4.33
N PRO A 156 -9.88 10.40 3.21
CA PRO A 156 -10.95 11.25 2.71
C PRO A 156 -12.18 10.43 2.32
#